data_AF-A0A536GVC6-F1
#
_entry.id   AF-A0A536GVC6-F1
#
_cell.length_a   1.000
_cell.length_b   1.000
_cell.length_c   1.000
_cell.angle_alpha   90.00
_cell.angle_beta   90.00
_cell.angle_gamma   90.00
#
_symmetry.space_group_name_H-M   'P 1'
#
loop_
_entity.id
_entity.type
_entity.pdbx_description
1 polymer ?
#
loop_
_entity_poly.entity_id
_entity_poly.type
_entity_poly.pdbx_seq_one_letter_code
_entity_poly.pdbx_strand_id
1 'polypeptide(L)'
;MARLPRPQAQVPLHDRAGHFLGRPDFYYALHRLALEYDGASHRENLTGDNRRQNRLVDAGYRLLRFTAADVLSAPDSVVDLVRRALSAGAKQPGS
;
A
#
# COMPACT_ATOMS: atom_id res chain seq x y z
N MET A 1 -9.09 -5.30 -21.12
CA MET A 1 -8.95 -4.44 -19.92
C MET A 1 -9.20 -5.28 -18.67
N ALA A 2 -8.15 -5.84 -18.08
CA ALA A 2 -8.30 -6.58 -16.82
C ALA A 2 -8.47 -5.59 -15.67
N ARG A 3 -9.58 -5.71 -14.91
CA ARG A 3 -9.75 -5.00 -13.64
C ARG A 3 -8.73 -5.51 -12.64
N LEU A 4 -8.22 -4.60 -11.81
CA LEU A 4 -7.42 -4.97 -10.65
C LEU A 4 -8.24 -5.91 -9.74
N PRO A 5 -7.58 -6.84 -9.02
CA PRO A 5 -8.25 -7.61 -7.98
C PRO A 5 -8.90 -6.65 -6.97
N ARG A 6 -9.91 -7.10 -6.23
CA ARG A 6 -10.56 -6.24 -5.24
C ARG A 6 -9.65 -6.10 -4.02
N PRO A 7 -9.19 -4.88 -3.66
CA PRO A 7 -8.52 -4.67 -2.40
C PRO A 7 -9.51 -4.71 -1.24
N GLN A 8 -8.99 -4.94 -0.04
CA GLN A 8 -9.71 -4.72 1.21
C GLN A 8 -9.51 -3.26 1.62
N ALA A 9 -10.58 -2.57 2.02
CA ALA A 9 -10.49 -1.19 2.48
C ALA A 9 -10.26 -1.12 3.99
N GLN A 10 -9.43 -0.18 4.44
CA GLN A 10 -9.28 0.18 5.86
C GLN A 10 -9.03 -1.01 6.81
N VAL A 11 -8.23 -1.99 6.38
CA VAL A 11 -7.89 -3.15 7.21
C VAL A 11 -6.67 -2.86 8.09
N PRO A 12 -6.66 -3.26 9.38
CA PRO A 12 -5.50 -3.08 10.23
C PRO A 12 -4.39 -4.06 9.84
N LEU A 13 -3.17 -3.56 9.69
CA LEU A 13 -1.97 -4.34 9.44
C LEU A 13 -1.20 -4.53 10.74
N HIS A 14 -0.62 -5.71 10.90
CA HIS A 14 0.14 -6.10 12.08
C HIS A 14 1.49 -6.72 11.68
N ASP A 15 2.48 -6.61 12.55
CA ASP A 15 3.74 -7.35 12.37
C ASP A 15 3.57 -8.84 12.71
N ARG A 16 4.66 -9.61 12.62
CA ARG A 16 4.66 -11.04 12.97
C ARG A 16 4.40 -11.31 14.45
N ALA A 17 4.67 -10.34 15.32
CA ALA A 17 4.39 -10.42 16.75
C ALA A 17 2.97 -9.95 17.11
N GLY A 18 2.18 -9.51 16.13
CA GLY A 18 0.82 -9.02 16.33
C GLY A 18 0.72 -7.54 16.69
N HIS A 19 1.81 -6.77 16.66
CA HIS A 19 1.75 -5.33 16.93
C HIS A 19 1.13 -4.58 15.77
N PHE A 20 0.25 -3.63 16.08
CA PHE A 20 -0.38 -2.77 15.09
C PHE A 20 0.64 -1.88 14.37
N LEU A 21 0.64 -1.95 13.04
CA LEU A 21 1.52 -1.19 12.17
C LEU A 21 0.83 0.02 11.52
N GLY A 22 -0.47 -0.08 11.28
CA GLY A 22 -1.23 0.97 10.61
C GLY A 22 -2.47 0.42 9.92
N ARG A 23 -3.27 1.32 9.37
CA ARG A 23 -4.49 1.01 8.62
C ARG A 23 -4.48 1.79 7.31
N PRO A 24 -4.02 1.19 6.19
CA PRO A 24 -4.04 1.85 4.89
C PRO A 24 -5.46 1.99 4.34
N ASP A 25 -5.65 2.88 3.38
CA ASP A 25 -6.94 3.03 2.68
C ASP A 25 -7.34 1.75 1.95
N PHE A 26 -6.37 1.12 1.27
CA PHE A 26 -6.57 -0.13 0.56
C PHE A 26 -5.43 -1.12 0.79
N TYR A 27 -5.76 -2.41 0.75
CA TYR A 27 -4.80 -3.48 0.97
C TYR A 27 -5.09 -4.70 0.11
N TYR A 28 -4.06 -5.20 -0.56
CA TYR A 28 -4.08 -6.46 -1.31
C TYR A 28 -3.38 -7.55 -0.52
N ALA A 29 -4.16 -8.33 0.24
CA ALA A 29 -3.65 -9.34 1.16
C ALA A 29 -2.71 -10.35 0.51
N LEU A 30 -3.07 -10.89 -0.65
CA LEU A 30 -2.26 -11.88 -1.37
C LEU A 30 -0.88 -11.35 -1.79
N HIS A 31 -0.76 -10.04 -1.96
CA HIS A 31 0.44 -9.38 -2.47
C HIS A 31 1.17 -8.56 -1.38
N ARG A 32 0.63 -8.54 -0.16
CA ARG A 32 1.06 -7.69 0.95
C ARG A 32 1.27 -6.23 0.54
N LEU A 33 0.42 -5.72 -0.34
CA LEU A 33 0.52 -4.39 -0.91
C LEU A 33 -0.53 -3.47 -0.27
N ALA A 34 -0.08 -2.47 0.47
CA ALA A 34 -0.87 -1.40 1.03
C ALA A 34 -0.83 -0.18 0.11
N LEU A 35 -1.98 0.49 -0.05
CA LEU A 35 -2.11 1.77 -0.73
C LEU A 35 -2.64 2.80 0.25
N GLU A 36 -1.99 3.95 0.30
CA GLU A 36 -2.48 5.12 1.03
C GLU A 36 -2.72 6.27 0.05
N TYR A 37 -3.83 6.96 0.24
CA TYR A 37 -4.14 8.19 -0.44
C TYR A 37 -3.80 9.36 0.47
N ASP A 38 -2.78 10.13 0.09
CA ASP A 38 -2.36 11.32 0.82
C ASP A 38 -3.32 12.46 0.48
N GLY A 39 -4.37 12.57 1.28
CA GLY A 39 -5.17 13.79 1.35
C GLY A 39 -4.31 14.88 1.99
N ALA A 40 -4.13 15.99 1.26
CA ALA A 40 -3.24 17.14 1.54
C ALA A 40 -3.32 17.80 2.95
N SER A 41 -4.02 17.19 3.90
CA SER A 41 -4.22 17.63 5.28
C SER A 41 -3.51 16.75 6.32
N HIS A 42 -2.90 15.62 5.97
CA HIS A 42 -2.17 14.81 6.94
C HIS A 42 -0.71 15.28 7.09
N ARG A 43 -0.51 16.44 7.72
CA ARG A 43 0.79 16.79 8.32
C ARG A 43 1.05 15.91 9.54
N GLU A 44 1.16 14.59 9.35
CA GLU A 44 1.89 13.77 10.31
C GLU A 44 3.36 14.23 10.30
N ASN A 45 4.02 14.20 11.45
CA ASN A 45 5.45 14.46 11.53
C ASN A 45 6.17 13.47 10.58
N LEU A 46 6.95 13.99 9.61
CA LEU A 46 7.75 13.20 8.66
C LEU A 46 8.53 12.07 9.34
N THR A 47 9.00 12.31 10.57
CA THR A 47 9.70 11.29 11.37
C THR A 47 8.79 10.12 11.76
N GLY A 48 7.55 10.39 12.16
CA GLY A 48 6.57 9.37 12.52
C GLY A 48 6.15 8.53 11.31
N ASP A 49 5.94 9.21 10.18
CA ASP A 49 5.58 8.57 8.92
C ASP A 49 6.70 7.67 8.38
N ASN A 50 7.95 8.14 8.37
CA ASN A 50 9.11 7.33 8.01
C ASN A 50 9.27 6.10 8.92
N ARG A 51 9.07 6.26 10.24
CA ARG A 51 9.10 5.13 11.18
C ARG A 51 7.98 4.12 10.91
N ARG A 52 6.77 4.59 10.57
CA ARG A 52 5.65 3.72 10.20
C ARG A 52 5.96 2.94 8.92
N GLN A 53 6.45 3.64 7.90
CA GLN A 53 6.85 3.03 6.63
C GLN A 53 7.95 1.99 6.83
N ASN A 54 8.99 2.30 7.60
CA ASN A 54 10.07 1.35 7.89
C ASN A 54 9.56 0.09 8.58
N ARG A 55 8.64 0.21 9.56
CA ARG A 55 8.04 -0.96 10.21
C ARG A 55 7.19 -1.80 9.26
N LEU A 56 6.44 -1.18 8.35
CA LEU A 56 5.70 -1.90 7.32
C LEU A 56 6.64 -2.67 6.38
N VAL A 57 7.71 -2.02 5.91
CA VAL A 57 8.71 -2.64 5.04
C VAL A 57 9.41 -3.80 5.75
N ASP A 58 9.85 -3.61 7.00
CA ASP A 58 10.48 -4.65 7.83
C ASP A 58 9.57 -5.85 8.04
N ALA A 59 8.27 -5.62 8.26
CA ALA A 59 7.27 -6.67 8.37
C ALA A 59 6.99 -7.38 7.03
N GLY A 60 7.54 -6.92 5.90
CA GLY A 60 7.39 -7.49 4.57
C GLY A 60 6.17 -6.97 3.80
N TYR A 61 5.62 -5.83 4.21
CA TYR A 61 4.61 -5.11 3.45
C TYR A 61 5.25 -4.16 2.44
N ARG A 62 4.58 -3.98 1.31
CA ARG A 62 4.89 -2.96 0.32
C ARG A 62 3.87 -1.85 0.44
N LEU A 63 4.31 -0.61 0.38
CA LEU A 63 3.47 0.56 0.53
C LEU A 63 3.63 1.45 -0.70
N LEU A 64 2.51 1.79 -1.34
CA LEU A 64 2.45 2.85 -2.35
C LEU A 64 1.59 3.98 -1.80
N ARG A 65 2.05 5.21 -2.01
CA ARG A 65 1.31 6.41 -1.63
C ARG A 65 1.03 7.24 -2.85
N PHE A 66 -0.18 7.77 -2.93
CA PHE A 66 -0.60 8.63 -4.02
C PHE A 66 -1.25 9.87 -3.44
N THR A 67 -0.81 11.03 -3.89
CA THR A 67 -1.46 12.28 -3.56
C THR A 67 -2.72 12.47 -4.40
N ALA A 68 -3.56 13.42 -4.00
CA ALA A 68 -4.65 13.91 -4.85
C ALA A 68 -4.17 14.33 -6.25
N ALA A 69 -3.00 14.97 -6.33
CA ALA A 69 -2.43 15.43 -7.59
C ALA A 69 -2.05 14.26 -8.50
N ASP A 70 -1.48 13.17 -7.95
CA ASP A 70 -1.12 11.98 -8.72
C ASP A 70 -2.36 11.31 -9.34
N VAL A 71 -3.41 11.16 -8.53
CA VAL A 71 -4.65 10.49 -8.95
C VAL A 71 -5.41 11.33 -9.97
N LEU A 72 -5.45 12.65 -9.80
CA LEU A 72 -6.16 13.55 -10.70
C LEU A 72 -5.39 13.84 -11.99
N SER A 73 -4.07 13.99 -11.93
CA SER A 73 -3.25 14.37 -13.09
C SER A 73 -2.80 13.17 -13.91
N ALA A 74 -2.62 12.00 -13.29
CA ALA A 74 -2.07 10.82 -13.94
C ALA A 74 -2.70 9.50 -13.44
N PRO A 75 -4.04 9.34 -13.53
CA PRO A 75 -4.72 8.15 -13.05
C PRO A 75 -4.21 6.84 -13.68
N ASP A 76 -3.87 6.85 -14.97
CA ASP A 76 -3.32 5.66 -15.65
C ASP A 76 -1.96 5.24 -15.07
N SER A 77 -1.11 6.22 -14.71
CA SER A 77 0.19 5.94 -14.09
C SER A 77 0.05 5.31 -12.71
N VAL A 78 -0.95 5.74 -11.93
CA VAL A 78 -1.32 5.14 -10.64
C VAL A 78 -1.72 3.68 -10.85
N VAL A 79 -2.63 3.42 -11.80
CA VAL A 79 -3.09 2.06 -12.10
C VAL A 79 -1.93 1.17 -12.54
N ASP A 80 -1.04 1.64 -13.41
CA ASP A 80 0.11 0.86 -13.88
C ASP A 80 1.15 0.61 -12.78
N LEU A 81 1.34 1.56 -11.85
CA LEU A 81 2.19 1.32 -10.69
C LEU A 81 1.62 0.23 -9.78
N VAL A 82 0.32 0.29 -9.50
CA VAL A 82 -0.38 -0.74 -8.72
C VAL A 82 -0.31 -2.09 -9.43
N ARG A 83 -0.56 -2.14 -10.74
CA ARG A 83 -0.43 -3.37 -11.54
C ARG A 83 0.96 -3.99 -11.44
N ARG A 84 2.01 -3.19 -11.67
CA ARG A 84 3.40 -3.65 -11.56
C ARG A 84 3.72 -4.17 -10.16
N ALA A 85 3.26 -3.47 -9.12
CA ALA A 85 3.46 -3.90 -7.74
C ALA A 85 2.73 -5.23 -7.45
N LEU A 86 1.51 -5.41 -7.95
CA LEU A 86 0.81 -6.69 -7.83
C LEU A 86 1.57 -7.81 -8.55
N SER A 87 2.00 -7.61 -9.79
CA SER A 87 2.77 -8.61 -10.53
C SER A 87 4.10 -8.97 -9.86
N ALA A 88 4.81 -8.00 -9.29
CA ALA A 88 6.12 -8.22 -8.66
C ALA A 88 6.06 -8.97 -7.33
N GLY A 89 4.89 -9.03 -6.68
CA GLY A 89 4.72 -9.75 -5.41
C GLY A 89 3.67 -10.84 -5.45
N ALA A 90 3.19 -11.19 -6.65
CA ALA A 90 2.55 -12.47 -6.89
C ALA A 90 3.62 -13.55 -6.68
N LYS A 91 3.83 -13.93 -5.43
CA LYS A 91 4.62 -15.10 -5.10
C LYS A 91 3.95 -16.26 -5.83
N GLN A 92 4.64 -16.88 -6.78
CA GLN A 92 4.09 -18.05 -7.47
C GLN A 92 3.68 -19.07 -6.40
N PRO A 93 2.43 -19.56 -6.41
CA PRO A 93 2.06 -20.68 -5.57
C PRO A 93 2.73 -21.93 -6.17
N GLY A 94 3.83 -22.37 -5.57
CA GLY A 94 4.47 -23.65 -5.86
C GLY A 94 5.76 -23.57 -6.67
N SER A 95 6.87 -23.76 -5.98
CA SER A 95 7.99 -24.59 -6.44
C SER A 95 8.54 -25.31 -5.22
#